data_AF-A0A3N1AZX8-F1
#
_entry.id   AF-A0A3N1AZX8-F1
#
_cell.length_a   1.000
_cell.length_b   1.000
_cell.length_c   1.000
_cell.angle_alpha   90.00
_cell.angle_beta   90.00
_cell.angle_gamma   90.00
#
_symmetry.space_group_name_H-M   'P 1'
#
loop_
_entity.id
_entity.type
_entity.pdbx_description
1 polymer ?
#
loop_
_entity_poly.entity_id
_entity_poly.type
_entity_poly.pdbx_seq_one_letter_code
_entity_poly.pdbx_strand_id
1 'polypeptide(L)'
;MGSFVEIKTSIGDIVGIANRLSDRGGTLRDDMQGATERVTELENHEECLPPDQFTEPFLVNYHQAVDNGDGETIPANQAIKQSAIGLGQALQDLGEKVSTAMWSYAGTDDDNATDIRQTGT
;
A
#
# COMPACT_ATOMS: atom_id res chain seq x y z
N MET A 1 -30.53 3.64 -21.13
CA MET A 1 -30.13 4.87 -20.41
C MET A 1 -28.99 4.51 -19.48
N GLY A 2 -27.75 4.74 -19.91
CA GLY A 2 -26.57 4.48 -19.09
C GLY A 2 -26.42 5.60 -18.07
N SER A 3 -26.33 5.24 -16.79
CA SER A 3 -25.99 6.17 -15.72
C SER A 3 -24.52 6.57 -15.89
N PHE A 4 -24.26 7.75 -16.44
CA PHE A 4 -22.93 8.34 -16.41
C PHE A 4 -22.62 8.76 -14.97
N VAL A 5 -21.52 8.24 -14.42
CA VAL A 5 -20.98 8.72 -13.15
C VAL A 5 -20.41 10.11 -13.41
N GLU A 6 -21.12 11.14 -12.98
CA GLU A 6 -20.67 12.53 -13.11
C GLU A 6 -19.60 12.80 -12.06
N ILE A 7 -18.33 12.83 -12.48
CA ILE A 7 -17.21 13.21 -11.62
C ILE A 7 -17.25 14.74 -11.45
N LYS A 8 -17.67 15.22 -10.27
CA LYS A 8 -17.79 16.65 -9.95
C LYS A 8 -16.45 17.38 -9.75
N THR A 9 -15.36 16.63 -9.70
CA THR A 9 -13.97 17.10 -9.55
C THR A 9 -13.23 16.84 -10.87
N SER A 10 -12.24 17.67 -11.22
CA SER A 10 -11.51 17.44 -12.47
C SER A 10 -10.76 16.10 -12.43
N ILE A 11 -10.75 15.36 -13.53
CA ILE A 11 -9.98 14.11 -13.68
C ILE A 11 -8.52 14.34 -13.29
N GLY A 12 -7.96 15.50 -13.68
CA GLY A 12 -6.60 15.91 -13.33
C GLY A 12 -6.35 16.01 -11.82
N ASP A 13 -7.31 16.50 -11.04
CA ASP A 13 -7.17 16.56 -9.58
C ASP A 13 -7.17 15.16 -8.95
N ILE A 14 -8.02 14.25 -9.45
CA ILE A 14 -8.08 12.87 -8.97
C ILE A 14 -6.78 12.14 -9.29
N VAL A 15 -6.29 12.23 -10.53
CA VAL A 15 -5.00 11.68 -10.93
C VAL A 15 -3.86 12.30 -10.10
N GLY A 16 -3.91 13.61 -9.85
CA GLY A 16 -2.92 14.30 -9.02
C GLY A 16 -2.93 13.85 -7.55
N ILE A 17 -4.07 13.48 -6.98
CA ILE A 17 -4.15 12.87 -5.64
C ILE A 17 -3.65 11.42 -5.69
N ALA A 18 -4.03 10.66 -6.71
CA ALA A 18 -3.66 9.27 -6.89
C ALA A 18 -2.14 9.09 -7.04
N ASN A 19 -1.49 9.94 -7.84
CA ASN A 19 -0.03 9.93 -7.97
C ASN A 19 0.65 10.28 -6.64
N ARG A 20 0.15 11.29 -5.90
CA ARG A 20 0.68 11.62 -4.57
C ARG A 20 0.51 10.48 -3.56
N LEU A 21 -0.58 9.72 -3.63
CA LEU A 21 -0.78 8.52 -2.81
C LEU A 21 0.23 7.45 -3.20
N SER A 22 0.45 7.25 -4.51
CA SER A 22 1.41 6.29 -5.03
C SER A 22 2.84 6.60 -4.56
N ASP A 23 3.29 7.85 -4.74
CA ASP A 23 4.61 8.31 -4.34
C ASP A 23 4.85 8.19 -2.82
N ARG A 24 3.85 8.59 -2.03
CA ARG A 24 3.92 8.48 -0.56
C ARG A 24 3.89 7.03 -0.10
N GLY A 25 3.11 6.18 -0.76
CA GLY A 25 3.07 4.74 -0.52
C GLY A 25 4.43 4.10 -0.77
N GLY A 26 5.05 4.41 -1.91
CA GLY A 26 6.41 3.97 -2.24
C GLY A 26 7.44 4.43 -1.21
N THR A 27 7.43 5.72 -0.85
CA THR A 27 8.34 6.26 0.19
C THR A 27 8.15 5.56 1.53
N LEU A 28 6.90 5.40 1.97
CA LEU A 28 6.59 4.71 3.23
C LEU A 28 7.05 3.26 3.19
N ARG A 29 6.83 2.56 2.08
CA ARG A 29 7.28 1.17 1.91
C ARG A 29 8.79 1.08 2.05
N ASP A 30 9.53 1.93 1.35
CA ASP A 30 10.99 1.92 1.35
C ASP A 30 11.56 2.30 2.73
N ASP A 31 10.96 3.29 3.41
CA ASP A 31 11.30 3.67 4.79
C ASP A 31 11.05 2.52 5.77
N MET A 32 9.89 1.86 5.67
CA MET A 32 9.56 0.70 6.53
C MET A 32 10.49 -0.47 6.22
N GLN A 33 10.81 -0.72 4.96
CA GLN A 33 11.76 -1.77 4.59
C GLN A 33 13.12 -1.51 5.25
N GLY A 34 13.69 -0.31 5.11
CA GLY A 34 14.95 0.04 5.76
C GLY A 34 14.91 -0.06 7.29
N ALA A 35 13.80 0.36 7.91
CA ALA A 35 13.62 0.22 9.36
C ALA A 35 13.54 -1.25 9.80
N THR A 36 12.81 -2.09 9.08
CA THR A 36 12.65 -3.52 9.41
C THR A 36 13.94 -4.32 9.19
N GLU A 37 14.72 -3.98 8.17
CA GLU A 37 16.06 -4.55 7.94
C GLU A 37 16.97 -4.22 9.12
N ARG A 38 16.96 -2.95 9.59
CA ARG A 38 17.76 -2.53 10.74
C ARG A 38 17.32 -3.16 12.06
N VAL A 39 16.01 -3.34 12.27
CA VAL A 39 15.50 -4.08 13.43
C VAL A 39 15.97 -5.54 13.37
N THR A 40 15.92 -6.17 12.21
CA THR A 40 16.37 -7.56 12.03
C THR A 40 17.87 -7.70 12.26
N GLU A 41 18.67 -6.72 11.80
CA GLU A 41 20.10 -6.66 12.11
C GLU A 41 20.35 -6.61 13.62
N LEU A 42 19.63 -5.74 14.34
CA LEU A 42 19.75 -5.60 15.79
C LEU A 42 19.29 -6.88 16.53
N GLU A 43 18.18 -7.49 16.12
CA GLU A 43 17.68 -8.75 16.71
C GLU A 43 18.69 -9.90 16.61
N ASN A 44 19.51 -9.92 15.56
CA ASN A 44 20.55 -10.94 15.37
C ASN A 44 21.78 -10.71 16.25
N HIS A 45 21.87 -9.58 16.96
CA HIS A 45 22.95 -9.28 17.88
C HIS A 45 22.67 -9.91 19.25
N GLU A 46 23.58 -10.75 19.75
CA GLU A 46 23.41 -11.51 21.02
C GLU A 46 23.05 -10.63 22.23
N GLU A 47 23.49 -9.37 22.23
CA GLU A 47 23.26 -8.41 23.31
C GLU A 47 21.94 -7.63 23.20
N CYS A 48 21.24 -7.70 22.06
CA CYS A 48 20.04 -6.89 21.83
C CYS A 48 18.81 -7.45 22.55
N LEU A 49 18.72 -8.77 22.66
CA LEU A 49 17.62 -9.48 23.34
C LEU A 49 18.18 -10.58 24.25
N PRO A 50 18.91 -10.20 25.32
CA PRO A 50 19.53 -11.17 26.21
C PRO A 50 18.45 -11.97 26.97
N PRO A 51 18.66 -13.26 27.25
CA PRO A 51 17.72 -14.03 28.07
C PRO A 51 17.89 -13.64 29.54
N ASP A 52 17.21 -12.58 29.95
CA ASP A 52 17.15 -12.11 31.33
C ASP A 52 15.71 -11.91 31.82
N GLN A 53 15.55 -11.68 33.12
CA GLN A 53 14.25 -11.52 33.78
C GLN A 53 13.38 -10.37 33.23
N PHE A 54 13.96 -9.42 32.49
CA PHE A 54 13.25 -8.29 31.89
C PHE A 54 12.84 -8.58 30.45
N THR A 55 13.67 -9.33 29.73
CA THR A 55 13.52 -9.63 28.31
C THR A 55 12.71 -10.90 28.08
N GLU A 56 12.82 -11.90 28.96
CA GLU A 56 12.07 -13.16 28.87
C GLU A 56 10.55 -12.96 28.75
N PRO A 57 9.88 -12.13 29.60
CA PRO A 57 8.44 -11.90 29.46
C PRO A 57 8.07 -11.19 28.16
N PHE A 58 8.97 -10.35 27.64
CA PHE A 58 8.79 -9.65 26.36
C PHE A 58 8.88 -10.64 25.19
N LEU A 59 9.89 -11.52 25.19
CA LEU A 59 10.13 -12.50 24.13
C LEU A 59 8.96 -13.46 23.91
N VAL A 60 8.20 -13.78 24.97
CA VAL A 60 6.99 -14.59 24.87
C VAL A 60 5.97 -13.96 23.92
N ASN A 61 5.70 -12.66 24.06
CA ASN A 61 4.78 -11.95 23.18
C ASN A 61 5.44 -11.62 21.84
N TYR A 62 6.73 -11.30 21.84
CA TYR A 62 7.48 -10.90 20.66
C TYR A 62 7.58 -12.01 19.61
N HIS A 63 7.70 -13.26 20.07
CA HIS A 63 7.75 -14.46 19.22
C HIS A 63 6.46 -15.27 19.23
N GLN A 64 5.37 -14.74 19.80
CA GLN A 64 4.09 -15.41 19.80
C GLN A 64 3.66 -15.71 18.36
N ALA A 65 3.20 -16.92 18.10
CA ALA A 65 2.62 -17.28 16.82
C ALA A 65 1.31 -16.51 16.59
N VAL A 66 1.21 -15.81 15.46
CA VAL A 66 0.03 -15.05 15.04
C VAL A 66 -0.27 -15.31 13.57
N ASP A 67 -1.51 -15.10 13.16
CA ASP A 67 -1.92 -15.11 11.75
C ASP A 67 -1.47 -13.80 11.08
N ASN A 68 -0.83 -13.89 9.92
CA ASN A 68 -0.35 -12.72 9.18
C ASN A 68 -1.40 -12.09 8.25
N GLY A 69 -2.61 -12.63 8.18
CA GLY A 69 -3.68 -12.20 7.28
C GLY A 69 -3.68 -12.89 5.91
N ASP A 70 -2.60 -13.60 5.56
CA ASP A 70 -2.47 -14.39 4.32
C ASP A 70 -2.73 -15.89 4.56
N GLY A 71 -3.19 -16.25 5.77
CA GLY A 71 -3.43 -17.63 6.17
C GLY A 71 -2.16 -18.37 6.60
N GLU A 72 -1.04 -17.66 6.77
CA GLU A 72 0.19 -18.20 7.35
C GLU A 72 0.28 -17.82 8.84
N THR A 73 0.76 -18.76 9.66
CA THR A 73 1.06 -18.52 11.07
C THR A 73 2.55 -18.28 11.23
N ILE A 74 2.93 -17.08 11.66
CA ILE A 74 4.32 -16.64 11.83
C ILE A 74 4.51 -15.94 13.18
N PRO A 75 5.75 -15.76 13.66
CA PRO A 75 6.02 -14.96 14.86
C PRO A 75 5.50 -13.51 14.77
N ALA A 76 5.00 -12.97 15.87
CA ALA A 76 4.39 -11.64 15.94
C ALA A 76 5.32 -10.52 15.45
N ASN A 77 6.61 -10.57 15.80
CA ASN A 77 7.59 -9.61 15.29
C ASN A 77 7.71 -9.66 13.76
N GLN A 78 7.63 -10.84 13.14
CA GLN A 78 7.66 -10.98 11.68
C GLN A 78 6.36 -10.48 11.04
N ALA A 79 5.21 -10.81 11.61
CA ALA A 79 3.90 -10.34 11.13
C ALA A 79 3.80 -8.81 11.14
N ILE A 80 4.31 -8.16 12.19
CA ILE A 80 4.34 -6.70 12.28
C ILE A 80 5.24 -6.09 11.19
N LYS A 81 6.43 -6.66 10.96
CA LYS A 81 7.34 -6.19 9.90
C LYS A 81 6.69 -6.32 8.51
N GLN A 82 6.06 -7.47 8.22
CA GLN A 82 5.34 -7.68 6.96
C GLN A 82 4.19 -6.69 6.79
N SER A 83 3.37 -6.49 7.83
CA SER A 83 2.24 -5.56 7.81
C SER A 83 2.67 -4.11 7.59
N ALA A 84 3.78 -3.69 8.21
CA ALA A 84 4.32 -2.33 8.06
C ALA A 84 4.74 -2.04 6.61
N ILE A 85 5.41 -2.98 5.95
CA ILE A 85 5.77 -2.88 4.52
C ILE A 85 4.52 -2.93 3.65
N GLY A 86 3.59 -3.84 3.96
CA GLY A 86 2.34 -4.03 3.23
C GLY A 86 1.45 -2.78 3.19
N LEU A 87 1.46 -1.95 4.24
CA LEU A 87 0.72 -0.68 4.25
C LEU A 87 1.22 0.29 3.18
N GLY A 88 2.55 0.42 3.03
CA GLY A 88 3.15 1.26 1.98
C GLY A 88 2.78 0.75 0.59
N GLN A 89 2.85 -0.57 0.38
CA GLN A 89 2.45 -1.20 -0.87
C GLN A 89 0.96 -0.98 -1.19
N ALA A 90 0.07 -1.13 -0.20
CA ALA A 90 -1.37 -0.92 -0.39
C ALA A 90 -1.70 0.52 -0.81
N LEU A 91 -1.01 1.51 -0.25
CA LEU A 91 -1.14 2.91 -0.66
C LEU A 91 -0.62 3.14 -2.07
N GLN A 92 0.50 2.48 -2.42
CA GLN A 92 1.06 2.54 -3.76
C GLN A 92 0.07 1.98 -4.80
N ASP A 93 -0.41 0.76 -4.58
CA ASP A 93 -1.36 0.06 -5.43
C ASP A 93 -2.67 0.84 -5.60
N LEU A 94 -3.16 1.47 -4.53
CA LEU A 94 -4.37 2.28 -4.57
C LEU A 94 -4.18 3.48 -5.51
N GLY A 95 -3.06 4.19 -5.39
CA GLY A 95 -2.73 5.31 -6.27
C GLY A 95 -2.65 4.89 -7.74
N GLU A 96 -1.96 3.79 -8.03
CA GLU A 96 -1.82 3.25 -9.39
C GLU A 96 -3.15 2.81 -9.99
N LYS A 97 -3.99 2.11 -9.21
CA LYS A 97 -5.33 1.66 -9.64
C LYS A 97 -6.24 2.85 -9.95
N VAL A 98 -6.27 3.86 -9.08
CA VAL A 98 -7.09 5.07 -9.30
C VAL A 98 -6.61 5.85 -10.52
N SER A 99 -5.30 6.05 -10.67
CA SER A 99 -4.72 6.74 -11.83
C SER A 99 -5.07 6.02 -13.13
N THR A 100 -4.89 4.69 -13.17
CA THR A 100 -5.22 3.85 -14.33
C THR A 100 -6.71 3.91 -14.69
N ALA A 101 -7.59 3.82 -13.68
CA ALA A 101 -9.03 3.91 -13.90
C ALA A 101 -9.45 5.27 -14.48
N MET A 102 -8.83 6.35 -14.04
CA MET A 102 -9.10 7.69 -14.54
C MET A 102 -8.57 7.92 -15.96
N TRP A 103 -7.41 7.37 -16.31
CA TRP A 103 -6.91 7.38 -17.69
C TRP A 103 -7.83 6.60 -18.64
N SER A 104 -8.30 5.43 -18.21
CA SER A 104 -9.27 4.65 -18.99
C SER A 104 -10.59 5.39 -19.20
N TYR A 105 -11.06 6.12 -18.18
CA TYR A 105 -12.26 6.94 -18.29
C TYR A 105 -12.07 8.09 -19.28
N ALA A 106 -10.96 8.84 -19.19
CA ALA A 106 -10.66 9.93 -20.11
C ALA A 106 -10.60 9.48 -21.58
N GLY A 107 -9.92 8.36 -21.86
CA GLY A 107 -9.87 7.81 -23.21
C GLY A 107 -11.26 7.38 -23.73
N THR A 108 -12.06 6.74 -22.88
CA THR A 108 -13.43 6.34 -23.25
C THR A 108 -14.34 7.54 -23.51
N ASP A 109 -14.16 8.62 -22.76
CA ASP A 109 -14.93 9.86 -22.94
C ASP A 109 -14.54 10.59 -24.24
N ASP A 110 -13.24 10.66 -24.55
CA ASP A 110 -12.72 11.23 -25.80
C ASP A 110 -13.17 10.45 -27.04
N ASP A 111 -13.16 9.12 -26.97
CA ASP A 111 -13.64 8.24 -28.04
C ASP A 111 -15.15 8.45 -28.29
N ASN A 112 -15.97 8.46 -27.22
CA ASN A 112 -17.40 8.74 -27.33
C ASN A 112 -17.69 10.15 -27.87
N ALA A 113 -16.93 11.16 -27.45
CA ALA A 113 -17.09 12.54 -27.93
C ALA A 113 -16.69 12.69 -29.41
N THR A 114 -15.80 11.83 -29.90
CA THR A 114 -15.38 11.78 -31.30
C THR A 114 -16.42 11.07 -32.16
N ASP A 115 -16.96 9.94 -31.70
CA ASP A 115 -18.02 9.20 -32.37
C ASP A 115 -19.32 10.00 -32.47
N ILE A 116 -19.72 10.72 -31.41
CA ILE A 116 -20.88 11.63 -31.44
C ILE A 116 -20.67 12.76 -32.46
N ARG A 117 -19.45 13.29 -32.59
CA ARG A 117 -19.13 14.32 -33.60
C ARG A 117 -19.17 13.78 -35.03
N GLN A 118 -18.78 12.53 -35.25
CA GLN A 118 -18.81 11.90 -36.58
C GLN A 118 -20.20 11.39 -36.98
N THR A 119 -21.03 10.98 -36.04
CA THR A 119 -22.42 10.55 -36.31
C THR A 119 -23.43 11.70 -36.38
N GLY A 120 -23.02 12.91 -35.99
CA GLY A 120 -23.83 14.13 -36.05
C GLY A 120 -23.76 14.92 -37.37
N THR A 121 -23.11 14.39 -38.41
CA THR A 121 -23.07 14.92 -39.79
C THR A 121 -23.71 13.95 -40.76
#